data_AF-A0A3C1PEU4-F1
#
_entry.id   AF-A0A3C1PEU4-F1
#
_cell.length_a   1.000
_cell.length_b   1.000
_cell.length_c   1.000
_cell.angle_alpha   90.00
_cell.angle_beta   90.00
_cell.angle_gamma   90.00
#
_symmetry.space_group_name_H-M   'P 1'
#
loop_
_entity.id
_entity.type
_entity.pdbx_description
1 polymer ?
#
loop_
_entity_poly.entity_id
_entity_poly.type
_entity_poly.pdbx_seq_one_letter_code
_entity_poly.pdbx_strand_id
1 'polypeptide(L)'
;MKIYCTRPGCLGADRNNFTDLDDQMTLKTVQQKFCSTCGMPLILDGRYLPERLLGQGGFGTAYLAKDRRSPTLKYCVVKQFKPSFDLNSQQLATAQILFEREAHVLEQLGNKHLQIPDLFAYFPLEAPGWRTSKPEQFFYIVQEYINGENLEAELNSKGQFSETEVREVLQEVLKILEFVHDNDVIHRDIKPSNIMRDRQGILHLLDFGAVKQV
;
A
#
# COMPACT_ATOMS: atom_id res chain seq x y z
N MET A 1 1.76 -22.12 1.38
CA MET A 1 1.48 -20.66 1.43
C MET A 1 1.50 -20.06 0.02
N LYS A 2 0.48 -19.28 -0.33
CA LYS A 2 0.41 -18.53 -1.58
C LYS A 2 1.19 -17.22 -1.47
N ILE A 3 2.00 -16.90 -2.48
CA ILE A 3 2.67 -15.59 -2.59
C ILE A 3 2.31 -14.95 -3.94
N TYR A 4 1.84 -13.71 -3.87
CA TYR A 4 1.43 -12.94 -5.04
C TYR A 4 2.65 -12.30 -5.71
N CYS A 5 2.78 -12.47 -7.02
CA CYS A 5 3.80 -11.77 -7.80
C CYS A 5 3.35 -10.33 -8.05
N THR A 6 4.18 -9.38 -7.65
CA THR A 6 3.90 -7.96 -7.86
C THR A 6 4.34 -7.45 -9.23
N ARG A 7 4.85 -8.30 -10.15
CA ARG A 7 5.25 -7.80 -11.47
C ARG A 7 4.01 -7.38 -12.28
N PRO A 8 3.96 -6.13 -12.78
CA PRO A 8 2.86 -5.69 -13.64
C PRO A 8 2.66 -6.61 -14.86
N GLY A 9 1.42 -7.04 -15.10
CA GLY A 9 1.05 -7.86 -16.26
C GLY A 9 1.48 -9.33 -16.21
N CYS A 10 2.01 -9.82 -15.09
CA CYS A 10 2.35 -11.23 -14.93
C CYS A 10 1.10 -12.12 -14.95
N LEU A 11 0.99 -13.02 -15.94
CA LEU A 11 -0.16 -13.92 -16.11
C LEU A 11 -0.27 -15.01 -15.04
N GLY A 12 0.83 -15.30 -14.33
CA GLY A 12 0.88 -16.25 -13.21
C GLY A 12 0.97 -15.56 -11.86
N ALA A 13 0.46 -14.33 -11.73
CA ALA A 13 0.69 -13.53 -10.52
C ALA A 13 0.17 -14.20 -9.25
N ASP A 14 -0.93 -14.93 -9.35
CA ASP A 14 -1.61 -15.59 -8.25
C ASP A 14 -1.37 -17.11 -8.21
N ARG A 15 -0.41 -17.63 -8.99
CA ARG A 15 -0.16 -19.07 -9.14
C ARG A 15 1.03 -19.59 -8.31
N ASN A 16 1.76 -18.71 -7.63
CA ASN A 16 2.93 -19.13 -6.84
C ASN A 16 2.47 -19.65 -5.47
N ASN A 17 2.61 -20.96 -5.26
CA ASN A 17 2.26 -21.64 -4.02
C ASN A 17 3.45 -22.48 -3.54
N PHE A 18 3.80 -22.33 -2.26
CA PHE A 18 4.97 -22.94 -1.64
C PHE A 18 4.55 -23.63 -0.35
N THR A 19 4.44 -24.95 -0.36
CA THR A 19 3.99 -25.74 0.80
C THR A 19 5.02 -25.74 1.94
N ASP A 20 6.31 -25.57 1.63
CA ASP A 20 7.39 -25.41 2.59
C ASP A 20 7.24 -24.16 3.46
N LEU A 21 6.43 -23.19 3.05
CA LEU A 21 6.20 -21.94 3.77
C LEU A 21 4.98 -21.97 4.69
N ASP A 22 4.32 -23.11 4.84
CA ASP A 22 3.21 -23.22 5.82
C ASP A 22 3.74 -23.32 7.27
N ASP A 23 5.03 -23.66 7.45
CA ASP A 23 5.72 -23.62 8.74
C ASP A 23 6.29 -22.22 9.03
N GLN A 24 5.94 -21.63 10.17
CA GLN A 24 6.37 -20.28 10.55
C GLN A 24 7.89 -20.16 10.76
N MET A 25 8.55 -21.24 11.22
CA MET A 25 10.00 -21.22 11.45
C MET A 25 10.76 -21.18 10.12
N THR A 26 10.32 -21.99 9.16
CA THR A 26 10.83 -21.99 7.79
C THR A 26 10.54 -20.66 7.11
N LEU A 27 9.35 -20.09 7.31
CA LEU A 27 8.98 -18.81 6.72
C LEU A 27 9.90 -17.67 7.19
N LYS A 28 10.53 -17.73 8.37
CA LYS A 28 11.52 -16.73 8.84
C LYS A 28 12.91 -16.86 8.24
N THR A 29 13.31 -18.06 7.81
CA THR A 29 14.68 -18.36 7.37
C THR A 29 14.80 -18.73 5.89
N VAL A 30 13.68 -18.98 5.21
CA VAL A 30 13.67 -19.37 3.81
C VAL A 30 14.41 -18.36 2.92
N GLN A 31 15.15 -18.92 1.97
CA GLN A 31 15.83 -18.19 0.92
C GLN A 31 14.84 -17.52 -0.04
N GLN A 32 15.36 -16.58 -0.85
CA GLN A 32 14.57 -15.88 -1.86
C GLN A 32 13.79 -16.85 -2.75
N LYS A 33 12.50 -16.59 -2.93
CA LYS A 33 11.65 -17.27 -3.91
C LYS A 33 11.42 -16.35 -5.11
N PHE A 34 11.21 -16.93 -6.26
CA PHE A 34 10.98 -16.22 -7.51
C PHE A 34 9.69 -16.68 -8.17
N CYS A 35 9.05 -15.77 -8.89
CA CYS A 35 7.86 -16.08 -9.65
C CYS A 35 8.20 -17.05 -10.77
N SER A 36 7.48 -18.17 -10.85
CA SER A 36 7.71 -19.20 -11.88
C SER A 36 7.41 -18.72 -13.30
N THR A 37 6.67 -17.63 -13.46
CA THR A 37 6.25 -17.10 -14.78
C THR A 37 7.16 -15.99 -15.30
N CYS A 38 7.70 -15.15 -14.42
CA CYS A 38 8.42 -13.94 -14.84
C CYS A 38 9.74 -13.66 -14.10
N GLY A 39 10.15 -14.54 -13.18
CA GLY A 39 11.40 -14.38 -12.43
C GLY A 39 11.40 -13.25 -11.40
N MET A 40 10.25 -12.62 -11.12
CA MET A 40 10.14 -11.58 -10.09
C MET A 40 10.49 -12.13 -8.69
N PRO A 41 11.34 -11.46 -7.90
CA PRO A 41 11.50 -11.76 -6.48
C PRO A 41 10.15 -11.71 -5.76
N LEU A 42 9.76 -12.79 -5.08
CA LEU A 42 8.48 -12.90 -4.38
C LEU A 42 8.55 -12.48 -2.91
N ILE A 43 9.73 -12.61 -2.29
CA ILE A 43 10.02 -12.03 -0.98
C ILE A 43 10.60 -10.64 -1.23
N LEU A 44 9.83 -9.60 -0.96
CA LEU A 44 10.23 -8.22 -1.23
C LEU A 44 11.14 -7.72 -0.10
N ASP A 45 12.27 -7.12 -0.45
CA ASP A 45 13.32 -6.70 0.50
C ASP A 45 13.75 -7.81 1.48
N GLY A 46 13.63 -9.07 1.04
CA GLY A 46 13.87 -10.24 1.90
C GLY A 46 12.95 -10.34 3.14
N ARG A 47 11.87 -9.54 3.22
CA ARG A 47 11.01 -9.38 4.39
C ARG A 47 9.52 -9.54 4.10
N TYR A 48 8.99 -8.85 3.10
CA TYR A 48 7.55 -8.76 2.90
C TYR A 48 7.06 -9.83 1.93
N LEU A 49 5.95 -10.48 2.28
CA LEU A 49 5.35 -11.57 1.51
C LEU A 49 3.96 -11.12 1.04
N PRO A 50 3.82 -10.61 -0.20
CA PRO A 50 2.52 -10.24 -0.76
C PRO A 50 1.62 -11.49 -0.87
N GLU A 51 0.38 -11.41 -0.41
CA GLU A 51 -0.57 -12.54 -0.44
C GLU A 51 -1.66 -12.35 -1.49
N ARG A 52 -2.17 -11.13 -1.64
CA ARG A 52 -3.23 -10.79 -2.61
C ARG A 52 -3.25 -9.32 -2.96
N LEU A 53 -3.85 -9.01 -4.11
CA LEU A 53 -4.19 -7.66 -4.52
C LEU A 53 -5.27 -7.07 -3.60
N LEU A 54 -5.08 -5.82 -3.18
CA LEU A 54 -6.10 -5.00 -2.50
C LEU A 54 -6.80 -4.07 -3.49
N GLY A 55 -6.03 -3.45 -4.39
CA GLY A 55 -6.56 -2.54 -5.39
C GLY A 55 -5.47 -1.89 -6.21
N GLN A 56 -5.88 -1.17 -7.25
CA GLN A 56 -5.00 -0.38 -8.09
C GLN A 56 -5.48 1.07 -8.09
N GLY A 57 -4.60 1.99 -7.67
CA GLY A 57 -4.85 3.43 -7.64
C GLY A 57 -4.10 4.15 -8.76
N GLY A 58 -4.17 5.48 -8.77
CA GLY A 58 -3.58 6.32 -9.82
C GLY A 58 -2.05 6.25 -9.93
N PHE A 59 -1.36 5.93 -8.83
CA PHE A 59 0.11 5.93 -8.76
C PHE A 59 0.72 4.55 -8.48
N GLY A 60 -0.10 3.52 -8.27
CA GLY A 60 0.43 2.24 -7.85
C GLY A 60 -0.60 1.14 -7.63
N THR A 61 -0.07 -0.03 -7.30
CA THR A 61 -0.86 -1.22 -6.96
C THR A 61 -0.60 -1.60 -5.52
N ALA A 62 -1.67 -1.78 -4.73
CA ALA A 62 -1.60 -2.11 -3.32
C ALA A 62 -1.87 -3.60 -3.10
N TYR A 63 -1.05 -4.23 -2.26
CA TYR A 63 -1.12 -5.64 -1.92
C TYR A 63 -1.24 -5.80 -0.40
N LEU A 64 -2.05 -6.75 0.04
CA LEU A 64 -1.98 -7.25 1.41
C LEU A 64 -0.75 -8.13 1.49
N ALA A 65 0.10 -7.91 2.48
CA ALA A 65 1.31 -8.68 2.69
C ALA A 65 1.51 -9.03 4.15
N LYS A 66 2.34 -10.04 4.41
CA LYS A 66 2.84 -10.36 5.75
C LYS A 66 4.27 -9.88 5.90
N ASP A 67 4.58 -9.29 7.06
CA ASP A 67 5.95 -9.07 7.48
C ASP A 67 6.51 -10.34 8.12
N ARG A 68 7.41 -11.05 7.41
CA ARG A 68 7.98 -12.30 7.93
C ARG A 68 8.91 -12.12 9.12
N ARG A 69 9.43 -10.90 9.36
CA ARG A 69 10.30 -10.60 10.49
C ARG A 69 9.50 -10.26 11.75
N SER A 70 8.22 -9.93 11.60
CA SER A 70 7.31 -9.77 12.73
C SER A 70 7.09 -11.11 13.44
N PRO A 71 7.19 -11.19 14.78
CA PRO A 71 6.97 -12.41 15.53
C PRO A 71 5.63 -13.08 15.25
N THR A 72 4.59 -12.26 14.99
CA THR A 72 3.21 -12.71 14.75
C THR A 72 2.81 -12.68 13.27
N LEU A 73 3.77 -12.47 12.35
CA LEU A 73 3.51 -12.33 10.90
C LEU A 73 2.45 -11.25 10.61
N LYS A 74 2.60 -10.09 11.26
CA LYS A 74 1.66 -8.96 11.11
C LYS A 74 1.39 -8.65 9.64
N TYR A 75 0.13 -8.37 9.35
CA TYR A 75 -0.26 -7.84 8.05
C TYR A 75 0.23 -6.40 7.87
N CYS A 76 0.56 -6.07 6.63
CA CYS A 76 0.94 -4.74 6.18
C CYS A 76 0.41 -4.54 4.75
N VAL A 77 0.40 -3.29 4.30
CA VAL A 77 0.12 -2.96 2.89
C VAL A 77 1.45 -2.70 2.20
N VAL A 78 1.69 -3.41 1.10
CA VAL A 78 2.79 -3.12 0.17
C VAL A 78 2.19 -2.40 -1.04
N LYS A 79 2.57 -1.14 -1.26
CA LYS A 79 2.24 -0.40 -2.47
C LYS A 79 3.43 -0.42 -3.41
N GLN A 80 3.22 -0.84 -4.65
CA GLN A 80 4.20 -0.76 -5.71
C GLN A 80 3.93 0.47 -6.58
N PHE A 81 4.95 1.27 -6.85
CA PHE A 81 4.89 2.32 -7.85
C PHE A 81 4.63 1.71 -9.24
N LYS A 82 3.50 2.07 -9.84
CA LYS A 82 3.09 1.59 -11.16
C LYS A 82 2.33 2.71 -11.87
N PRO A 83 3.04 3.59 -12.59
CA PRO A 83 2.40 4.61 -13.39
C PRO A 83 1.59 3.98 -14.53
N SER A 84 0.55 4.67 -14.97
CA SER A 84 -0.23 4.28 -16.16
C SER A 84 0.67 4.18 -17.40
N PHE A 85 0.34 3.24 -18.30
CA PHE A 85 1.18 2.92 -19.46
C PHE A 85 1.32 4.05 -20.48
N ASP A 86 0.51 5.11 -20.39
CA ASP A 86 0.46 6.22 -21.35
C ASP A 86 1.15 7.51 -20.87
N LEU A 87 1.93 7.45 -19.78
CA LEU A 87 2.63 8.63 -19.27
C LEU A 87 3.90 8.93 -20.09
N ASN A 88 4.09 10.19 -20.48
CA ASN A 88 5.35 10.67 -21.03
C ASN A 88 6.45 10.74 -19.95
N SER A 89 7.70 10.94 -20.35
CA SER A 89 8.85 10.96 -19.42
C SER A 89 8.72 12.00 -18.29
N GLN A 90 8.12 13.16 -18.56
CA GLN A 90 7.91 14.21 -17.55
C GLN A 90 6.80 13.81 -16.55
N GLN A 91 5.72 13.21 -17.04
CA GLN A 91 4.64 12.69 -16.19
C GLN A 91 5.11 11.51 -15.34
N LEU A 92 5.96 10.63 -15.88
CA LEU A 92 6.58 9.53 -15.13
C LEU A 92 7.45 10.05 -13.98
N ALA A 93 8.32 11.03 -14.25
CA ALA A 93 9.14 11.66 -13.21
C ALA A 93 8.27 12.31 -12.13
N THR A 94 7.18 12.98 -12.53
CA THR A 94 6.24 13.60 -11.60
C THR A 94 5.53 12.56 -10.72
N ALA A 95 5.07 11.45 -11.32
CA ALA A 95 4.44 10.36 -10.59
C ALA A 95 5.40 9.71 -9.59
N GLN A 96 6.68 9.56 -9.94
CA GLN A 96 7.69 9.04 -9.03
C GLN A 96 7.92 9.99 -7.84
N ILE A 97 8.01 11.30 -8.09
CA ILE A 97 8.13 12.31 -7.03
C ILE A 97 6.92 12.24 -6.08
N LEU A 98 5.70 12.10 -6.61
CA LEU A 98 4.49 11.99 -5.80
C LEU A 98 4.50 10.72 -4.93
N PHE A 99 5.00 9.60 -5.47
CA PHE A 99 5.16 8.36 -4.72
C PHE A 99 6.21 8.48 -3.60
N GLU A 100 7.38 9.05 -3.89
CA GLU A 100 8.41 9.33 -2.88
C GLU A 100 7.90 10.27 -1.79
N ARG A 101 7.09 11.27 -2.17
CA ARG A 101 6.47 12.21 -1.23
C ARG A 101 5.49 11.54 -0.28
N GLU A 102 4.71 10.57 -0.77
CA GLU A 102 3.81 9.78 0.09
C GLU A 102 4.59 9.13 1.24
N ALA A 103 5.72 8.47 0.91
CA ALA A 103 6.58 7.85 1.91
C ALA A 103 7.07 8.87 2.95
N HIS A 104 7.57 10.02 2.49
CA HIS A 104 8.10 11.05 3.39
C HIS A 104 7.02 11.64 4.32
N VAL A 105 5.81 11.86 3.81
CA VAL A 105 4.70 12.35 4.66
C VAL A 105 4.25 11.29 5.66
N LEU A 106 4.16 10.02 5.27
CA LEU A 106 3.84 8.94 6.22
C LEU A 106 4.93 8.78 7.28
N GLU A 107 6.21 8.96 6.94
CA GLU A 107 7.31 8.99 7.90
C GLU A 107 7.19 10.15 8.89
N GLN A 108 6.75 11.33 8.41
CA GLN A 108 6.57 12.52 9.25
C GLN A 108 5.37 12.40 10.20
N LEU A 109 4.26 11.83 9.73
CA LEU A 109 2.94 11.92 10.38
C LEU A 109 2.46 10.62 11.02
N GLY A 110 2.71 9.46 10.41
CA GLY A 110 2.08 8.19 10.79
C GLY A 110 2.29 7.83 12.25
N ASN A 111 3.56 7.80 12.68
CA ASN A 111 3.91 7.44 14.06
C ASN A 111 3.54 8.50 15.12
N LYS A 112 2.91 9.60 14.71
CA LYS A 112 2.46 10.70 15.58
C LYS A 112 0.95 10.80 15.70
N HIS A 113 0.18 10.09 14.85
CA HIS A 113 -1.28 10.20 14.86
C HIS A 113 -1.97 8.86 14.56
N LEU A 114 -2.74 8.36 15.51
CA LEU A 114 -3.36 7.02 15.47
C LEU A 114 -4.33 6.77 14.29
N GLN A 115 -4.78 7.83 13.62
CA GLN A 115 -5.69 7.77 12.47
C GLN A 115 -4.96 7.95 11.12
N ILE A 116 -3.63 7.92 11.13
CA ILE A 116 -2.78 7.97 9.93
C ILE A 116 -1.88 6.72 9.96
N PRO A 117 -1.84 5.90 8.89
CA PRO A 117 -1.03 4.69 8.88
C PRO A 117 0.46 4.94 9.10
N ASP A 118 1.11 4.10 9.91
CA ASP A 118 2.56 4.10 10.04
C ASP A 118 3.27 3.71 8.73
N LEU A 119 4.37 4.39 8.42
CA LEU A 119 5.33 3.92 7.42
C LEU A 119 6.23 2.83 8.05
N PHE A 120 6.35 1.68 7.37
CA PHE A 120 7.24 0.61 7.77
C PHE A 120 8.52 0.54 6.93
N ALA A 121 8.46 0.86 5.64
CA ALA A 121 9.62 0.88 4.76
C ALA A 121 9.34 1.63 3.45
N TYR A 122 10.42 2.12 2.83
CA TYR A 122 10.47 2.54 1.43
C TYR A 122 11.73 1.94 0.81
N PHE A 123 11.61 1.23 -0.33
CA PHE A 123 12.77 0.59 -0.96
C PHE A 123 12.63 0.39 -2.46
N PRO A 124 13.75 0.46 -3.21
CA PRO A 124 13.82 -0.06 -4.57
C PRO A 124 14.01 -1.58 -4.57
N LEU A 125 13.57 -2.24 -5.62
CA LEU A 125 13.81 -3.66 -5.87
C LEU A 125 14.12 -3.86 -7.35
N GLU A 126 15.32 -4.38 -7.62
CA GLU A 126 15.71 -4.79 -8.96
C GLU A 126 15.24 -6.22 -9.22
N ALA A 127 14.73 -6.46 -10.43
CA ALA A 127 14.37 -7.78 -10.87
C ALA A 127 14.86 -8.05 -12.30
N PRO A 128 15.10 -9.32 -12.68
CA PRO A 128 15.48 -9.66 -14.05
C PRO A 128 14.48 -9.11 -15.07
N GLY A 129 14.95 -8.73 -16.26
CA GLY A 129 14.04 -8.35 -17.34
C GLY A 129 13.11 -9.51 -17.72
N TRP A 130 11.80 -9.25 -17.82
CA TRP A 130 10.86 -10.32 -18.21
C TRP A 130 10.60 -10.34 -19.71
N ARG A 131 10.34 -9.16 -20.28
CA ARG A 131 10.13 -8.94 -21.73
C ARG A 131 11.27 -8.14 -22.36
N THR A 132 12.30 -7.88 -21.59
CA THR A 132 13.46 -7.07 -21.95
C THR A 132 14.71 -7.85 -21.55
N SER A 133 15.83 -7.55 -22.19
CA SER A 133 17.14 -8.13 -21.83
C SER A 133 17.83 -7.40 -20.68
N LYS A 134 17.22 -6.33 -20.15
CA LYS A 134 17.78 -5.48 -19.10
C LYS A 134 17.03 -5.70 -17.79
N PRO A 135 17.70 -5.65 -16.63
CA PRO A 135 17.03 -5.59 -15.34
C PRO A 135 16.04 -4.43 -15.28
N GLU A 136 14.96 -4.62 -14.52
CA GLU A 136 13.92 -3.63 -14.28
C GLU A 136 13.92 -3.25 -12.80
N GLN A 137 13.77 -1.96 -12.51
CA GLN A 137 13.71 -1.43 -11.15
C GLN A 137 12.26 -1.07 -10.78
N PHE A 138 11.87 -1.48 -9.58
CA PHE A 138 10.55 -1.22 -9.00
C PHE A 138 10.71 -0.50 -7.66
N PHE A 139 9.75 0.35 -7.29
CA PHE A 139 9.76 1.07 -6.01
C PHE A 139 8.56 0.67 -5.16
N TYR A 140 8.78 0.56 -3.85
CA TYR A 140 7.77 0.09 -2.91
C TYR A 140 7.69 0.98 -1.67
N ILE A 141 6.46 1.15 -1.19
CA ILE A 141 6.12 1.65 0.14
C ILE A 141 5.50 0.51 0.90
N VAL A 142 5.89 0.33 2.16
CA VAL A 142 5.22 -0.56 3.10
C VAL A 142 4.68 0.27 4.24
N GLN A 143 3.41 0.09 4.53
CA GLN A 143 2.70 0.83 5.57
C GLN A 143 1.80 -0.09 6.39
N GLU A 144 1.26 0.45 7.47
CA GLU A 144 0.30 -0.23 8.30
C GLU A 144 -0.93 -0.72 7.51
N TYR A 145 -1.40 -1.92 7.86
CA TYR A 145 -2.66 -2.44 7.36
C TYR A 145 -3.80 -2.10 8.31
N ILE A 146 -4.67 -1.20 7.86
CA ILE A 146 -5.93 -0.90 8.53
C ILE A 146 -6.95 -1.99 8.17
N ASN A 147 -7.32 -2.81 9.16
CA ASN A 147 -8.28 -3.88 8.97
C ASN A 147 -9.70 -3.32 9.05
N GLY A 148 -10.27 -3.01 7.90
CA GLY A 148 -11.55 -2.32 7.81
C GLY A 148 -12.09 -2.23 6.38
N GLU A 149 -13.06 -1.35 6.19
CA GLU A 149 -13.68 -1.02 4.91
C GLU A 149 -13.60 0.49 4.67
N ASN A 150 -13.42 0.93 3.42
CA ASN A 150 -13.46 2.36 3.12
C ASN A 150 -14.89 2.88 3.01
N LEU A 151 -15.08 4.19 3.18
CA LEU A 151 -16.41 4.79 3.18
C LEU A 151 -17.10 4.70 1.81
N GLU A 152 -16.36 4.54 0.71
CA GLU A 152 -16.94 4.27 -0.61
C GLU A 152 -17.60 2.89 -0.68
N ALA A 153 -16.93 1.86 -0.17
CA ALA A 153 -17.49 0.52 -0.08
C ALA A 153 -18.63 0.43 0.94
N GLU A 154 -18.52 1.14 2.07
CA GLU A 154 -19.61 1.26 3.05
C GLU A 154 -20.85 1.91 2.40
N LEU A 155 -20.67 3.00 1.63
CA LEU A 155 -21.75 3.64 0.89
C LEU A 155 -22.39 2.71 -0.15
N ASN A 156 -21.57 1.92 -0.85
CA ASN A 156 -22.05 0.97 -1.85
C ASN A 156 -22.85 -0.20 -1.23
N SER A 157 -22.48 -0.65 -0.03
CA SER A 157 -23.12 -1.78 0.64
C SER A 157 -24.36 -1.38 1.44
N LYS A 158 -24.31 -0.24 2.13
CA LYS A 158 -25.37 0.26 3.01
C LYS A 158 -26.38 1.17 2.30
N GLY A 159 -25.98 1.78 1.19
CA GLY A 159 -26.71 2.88 0.56
C GLY A 159 -26.35 4.22 1.21
N GLN A 160 -27.28 5.17 1.21
CA GLN A 160 -27.01 6.53 1.69
C GLN A 160 -26.77 6.58 3.20
N PHE A 161 -25.79 7.39 3.61
CA PHE A 161 -25.64 7.79 5.01
C PHE A 161 -26.75 8.74 5.43
N SER A 162 -27.23 8.59 6.66
CA SER A 162 -28.06 9.58 7.33
C SER A 162 -27.28 10.86 7.63
N GLU A 163 -27.98 11.97 7.86
CA GLU A 163 -27.33 13.24 8.21
C GLU A 163 -26.44 13.11 9.46
N THR A 164 -26.88 12.33 10.45
CA THR A 164 -26.12 12.07 11.68
C THR A 164 -24.80 11.39 11.37
N GLU A 165 -24.81 10.32 10.56
CA GLU A 165 -23.60 9.59 10.19
C GLU A 165 -22.64 10.44 9.37
N VAL A 166 -23.16 11.26 8.45
CA VAL A 166 -22.34 12.22 7.70
C VAL A 166 -21.67 13.21 8.65
N ARG A 167 -22.39 13.73 9.65
CA ARG A 167 -21.85 14.66 10.63
C ARG A 167 -20.75 14.03 11.48
N GLU A 168 -20.93 12.79 11.91
CA GLU A 168 -19.92 12.03 12.67
C GLU A 168 -18.64 11.81 11.84
N VAL A 169 -18.79 11.37 10.59
CA VAL A 169 -17.67 11.20 9.66
C VAL A 169 -16.91 12.52 9.48
N LEU A 170 -17.62 13.62 9.21
CA LEU A 170 -16.99 14.92 8.99
C LEU A 170 -16.26 15.42 10.24
N GLN A 171 -16.83 15.23 11.43
CA GLN A 171 -16.18 15.64 12.68
C GLN A 171 -14.89 14.87 12.94
N GLU A 172 -14.87 13.56 12.68
CA GLU A 172 -13.64 12.77 12.82
C GLU A 172 -12.60 13.15 11.76
N VAL A 173 -12.98 13.27 10.49
CA VAL A 173 -12.07 13.65 9.42
C VAL A 173 -11.47 15.04 9.65
N LEU A 174 -12.25 16.01 10.15
CA LEU A 174 -11.75 17.36 10.44
C LEU A 174 -10.66 17.36 11.52
N LYS A 175 -10.73 16.50 12.54
CA LYS A 175 -9.67 16.36 13.56
C LYS A 175 -8.37 15.82 12.95
N ILE A 176 -8.47 14.86 12.05
CA ILE A 176 -7.30 14.35 11.32
C ILE A 176 -6.70 15.47 10.46
N LEU A 177 -7.55 16.23 9.76
CA LEU A 177 -7.10 17.34 8.90
C LEU A 177 -6.47 18.48 9.67
N GLU A 178 -6.97 18.81 10.86
CA GLU A 178 -6.34 19.79 11.76
C GLU A 178 -4.90 19.38 12.06
N PHE A 179 -4.67 18.14 12.51
CA PHE A 179 -3.32 17.62 12.74
C PHE A 179 -2.44 17.66 11.47
N VAL A 180 -2.99 17.25 10.32
CA VAL A 180 -2.25 17.24 9.04
C VAL A 180 -1.84 18.67 8.64
N HIS A 181 -2.74 19.64 8.78
CA HIS A 181 -2.49 21.04 8.45
C HIS A 181 -1.52 21.71 9.44
N ASP A 182 -1.58 21.38 10.73
CA ASP A 182 -0.64 21.85 11.76
C ASP A 182 0.79 21.36 11.52
N ASN A 183 0.97 20.34 10.68
CA ASN A 183 2.27 19.82 10.25
C ASN A 183 2.64 20.28 8.83
N ASP A 184 2.07 21.38 8.35
CA ASP A 184 2.33 22.01 7.04
C ASP A 184 2.07 21.10 5.83
N VAL A 185 1.19 20.11 5.96
CA VAL A 185 0.81 19.19 4.89
C VAL A 185 -0.63 19.47 4.46
N ILE A 186 -0.90 19.52 3.16
CA ILE A 186 -2.25 19.55 2.58
C ILE A 186 -2.49 18.22 1.85
N HIS A 187 -3.53 17.47 2.23
CA HIS A 187 -3.84 16.15 1.65
C HIS A 187 -4.18 16.19 0.15
N ARG A 188 -5.03 17.16 -0.26
CA ARG A 188 -5.53 17.41 -1.63
C ARG A 188 -6.36 16.31 -2.31
N ASP A 189 -6.44 15.09 -1.76
CA ASP A 189 -7.27 14.00 -2.32
C ASP A 189 -8.21 13.37 -1.28
N ILE A 190 -9.00 14.21 -0.58
CA ILE A 190 -10.00 13.74 0.39
C ILE A 190 -11.24 13.24 -0.35
N LYS A 191 -11.51 11.94 -0.25
CA LYS A 191 -12.67 11.26 -0.83
C LYS A 191 -13.01 9.99 -0.05
N PRO A 192 -14.23 9.43 -0.17
CA PRO A 192 -14.65 8.26 0.60
C PRO A 192 -13.74 7.03 0.44
N SER A 193 -13.13 6.82 -0.74
CA SER A 193 -12.21 5.69 -0.98
C SER A 193 -10.88 5.80 -0.23
N ASN A 194 -10.51 7.01 0.22
CA ASN A 194 -9.29 7.29 0.99
C ASN A 194 -9.55 7.39 2.51
N ILE A 195 -10.77 7.11 2.97
CA ILE A 195 -11.11 7.12 4.39
C ILE A 195 -11.53 5.71 4.78
N MET A 196 -10.76 5.07 5.67
CA MET A 196 -11.00 3.70 6.11
C MET A 196 -11.61 3.67 7.50
N ARG A 197 -12.72 2.96 7.67
CA ARG A 197 -13.27 2.63 8.97
C ARG A 197 -12.75 1.27 9.40
N ASP A 198 -11.96 1.22 10.48
CA ASP A 198 -11.48 -0.04 11.03
C ASP A 198 -12.59 -0.83 11.74
N ARG A 199 -12.28 -2.05 12.18
CA ARG A 199 -13.23 -2.92 12.91
C ARG A 199 -13.65 -2.38 14.28
N GLN A 200 -12.94 -1.38 14.80
CA GLN A 200 -13.28 -0.69 16.05
C GLN A 200 -14.14 0.56 15.79
N GLY A 201 -14.41 0.89 14.52
CA GLY A 201 -15.23 2.01 14.11
C GLY A 201 -14.45 3.31 13.89
N ILE A 202 -13.14 3.31 14.10
CA ILE A 202 -12.29 4.50 14.00
C ILE A 202 -11.98 4.79 12.53
N LEU A 203 -12.09 6.04 12.12
CA LEU A 203 -11.70 6.48 10.79
C LEU A 203 -10.19 6.72 10.69
N HIS A 204 -9.61 6.27 9.59
CA HIS A 204 -8.21 6.45 9.22
C HIS A 204 -8.13 7.14 7.87
N LEU A 205 -7.28 8.16 7.75
CA LEU A 205 -7.02 8.84 6.49
C LEU A 205 -5.86 8.17 5.75
N LEU A 206 -6.11 7.76 4.52
CA LEU A 206 -5.18 7.03 3.66
C LEU A 206 -4.76 7.88 2.45
N ASP A 207 -3.67 7.44 1.80
CA ASP A 207 -3.20 7.92 0.48
C ASP A 207 -2.78 9.40 0.45
N PHE A 208 -1.56 9.64 0.91
CA PHE A 208 -0.89 10.94 0.87
C PHE A 208 -0.16 11.18 -0.46
N GLY A 209 -0.44 10.41 -1.52
CA GLY A 209 0.25 10.54 -2.82
C GLY A 209 -0.01 11.88 -3.53
N ALA A 210 -1.13 12.54 -3.23
CA ALA A 210 -1.45 13.85 -3.81
C ALA A 210 -1.00 15.03 -2.94
N VAL A 211 -0.24 14.84 -1.86
CA VAL A 211 0.04 15.92 -0.89
C VAL A 211 0.83 17.11 -1.43
N LYS A 212 0.62 18.27 -0.81
CA LYS A 212 1.46 19.47 -0.93
C LYS A 212 1.94 19.87 0.47
N GLN A 213 3.25 19.89 0.69
CA GLN A 213 3.90 20.57 1.80
C GLN A 213 3.95 22.06 1.49
N VAL A 214 3.67 22.88 2.51
CA VAL A 214 3.58 24.34 2.43
C VAL A 214 4.89 24.98 2.85
#